data_AF-A0A920MY37-F1
#
_entry.id   AF-A0A920MY37-F1
#
_cell.length_a   1.000
_cell.length_b   1.000
_cell.length_c   1.000
_cell.angle_alpha   90.00
_cell.angle_beta   90.00
_cell.angle_gamma   90.00
#
_symmetry.space_group_name_H-M   'P 1'
#
loop_
_entity.id
_entity.type
_entity.pdbx_description
1 polymer ?
#
loop_
_entity_poly.entity_id
_entity_poly.type
_entity_poly.pdbx_seq_one_letter_code
_entity_poly.pdbx_strand_id
1 'polypeptide(L)'
;MDLYEVSRSNFNRTEQLLTETLGALGTDEVVPILTKISRDPFVKLGIRNRALEILGKKDPSQVASAFAELLGDPETNIEVRDFALDTMKGVKEENLILALLQTYRTGKDQYYNILNTLLDALGEFDDPEIRRSVEEIAMNDEYPLEIRIKAIDKLSEISDQSVIPLLMPILSDYDQYKLHAPVIETVKNLGGYEEYKQEIKRRTFEAHQKAVSINE
;
A
#
# COMPACT_ATOMS: atom_id res chain seq x y z
N MET A 1 8.78 -15.38 -39.06
CA MET A 1 8.38 -15.63 -37.67
C MET A 1 9.26 -16.74 -37.15
N ASP A 2 9.99 -16.43 -36.09
CA ASP A 2 10.90 -17.35 -35.43
C ASP A 2 10.09 -18.46 -34.74
N LEU A 3 10.58 -19.71 -34.76
CA LEU A 3 9.93 -20.86 -34.10
C LEU A 3 9.72 -20.57 -32.59
N TYR A 4 10.65 -19.81 -32.01
CA TYR A 4 10.56 -19.33 -30.62
C TYR A 4 9.36 -18.40 -30.39
N GLU A 5 9.12 -17.44 -31.29
CA GLU A 5 7.98 -16.50 -31.20
C GLU A 5 6.64 -17.24 -31.30
N VAL A 6 6.54 -18.21 -32.21
CA VAL A 6 5.33 -19.02 -32.39
C VAL A 6 5.05 -19.86 -31.14
N SER A 7 6.08 -20.51 -30.60
CA SER A 7 5.97 -21.29 -29.35
C SER A 7 5.50 -20.42 -28.19
N ARG A 8 6.12 -19.24 -28.01
CA ARG A 8 5.76 -18.30 -26.94
C ARG A 8 4.35 -17.76 -27.09
N SER A 9 3.90 -17.49 -28.31
CA SER A 9 2.53 -17.05 -28.61
C SER A 9 1.51 -18.15 -28.27
N ASN A 10 1.77 -19.39 -28.68
CA ASN A 10 0.90 -20.53 -28.40
C ASN A 10 0.80 -20.84 -26.90
N PHE A 11 1.93 -20.82 -26.20
CA PHE A 11 1.96 -20.97 -24.74
C PHE A 11 1.03 -19.96 -24.06
N ASN A 12 1.20 -18.68 -24.38
CA ASN A 12 0.35 -17.62 -23.81
C ASN A 12 -1.13 -17.77 -24.17
N ARG A 13 -1.45 -18.21 -25.39
CA ARG A 13 -2.84 -18.48 -25.78
C ARG A 13 -3.45 -19.60 -24.95
N THR A 14 -2.69 -20.66 -24.66
CA THR A 14 -3.14 -21.77 -23.81
C THR A 14 -3.37 -21.29 -22.38
N GLU A 15 -2.44 -20.53 -21.81
CA GLU A 15 -2.55 -20.00 -20.45
C GLU A 15 -3.73 -19.05 -20.29
N GLN A 16 -4.01 -18.24 -21.32
CA GLN A 16 -5.19 -17.37 -21.34
C GLN A 16 -6.49 -18.19 -21.29
N LEU A 17 -6.65 -19.16 -22.18
CA LEU A 17 -7.85 -20.01 -22.23
C LEU A 17 -8.03 -20.81 -20.95
N LEU A 18 -6.93 -21.33 -20.38
CA LEU A 18 -6.94 -22.05 -19.12
C LEU A 18 -7.42 -21.14 -17.99
N THR A 19 -6.86 -19.94 -17.88
CA THR A 19 -7.25 -18.95 -16.87
C THR A 19 -8.73 -18.59 -16.95
N GLU A 20 -9.23 -18.30 -18.16
CA GLU A 20 -10.65 -17.98 -18.40
C GLU A 20 -11.57 -19.14 -18.03
N THR A 21 -11.20 -20.37 -18.40
CA THR A 21 -11.98 -21.58 -18.10
C THR A 21 -12.03 -21.85 -16.60
N LEU A 22 -10.89 -21.76 -15.91
CA LEU A 22 -10.79 -21.95 -14.47
C LEU A 22 -11.61 -20.89 -13.70
N GLY A 23 -11.60 -19.64 -14.18
CA GLY A 23 -12.44 -18.59 -13.61
C GLY A 23 -13.93 -18.84 -13.78
N ALA A 24 -14.36 -19.40 -14.92
CA ALA A 24 -15.74 -19.76 -15.16
C ALA A 24 -16.20 -20.99 -14.33
N LEU A 25 -15.28 -21.93 -14.03
CA LEU A 25 -15.59 -23.09 -13.19
C LEU A 25 -15.94 -22.70 -11.75
N GLY A 26 -15.24 -21.72 -11.19
CA GLY A 26 -15.58 -21.15 -9.89
C GLY A 26 -15.43 -22.12 -8.70
N THR A 27 -14.76 -23.26 -8.84
CA THR A 27 -14.49 -24.21 -7.74
C THR A 27 -13.18 -23.89 -7.02
N ASP A 28 -13.00 -24.32 -5.77
CA ASP A 28 -11.77 -24.01 -5.02
C ASP A 28 -10.55 -24.81 -5.49
N GLU A 29 -10.76 -25.90 -6.23
CA GLU A 29 -9.67 -26.71 -6.80
C GLU A 29 -8.86 -25.96 -7.87
N VAL A 30 -9.39 -24.86 -8.41
CA VAL A 30 -8.70 -24.05 -9.42
C VAL A 30 -7.61 -23.16 -8.81
N VAL A 31 -7.66 -22.93 -7.49
CA VAL A 31 -6.79 -21.96 -6.80
C VAL A 31 -5.30 -22.26 -7.01
N PRO A 32 -4.78 -23.48 -6.77
CA PRO A 32 -3.36 -23.76 -6.96
C PRO A 32 -2.88 -23.53 -8.40
N ILE A 33 -3.75 -23.79 -9.38
CA ILE A 33 -3.41 -23.63 -10.80
C ILE A 33 -3.34 -22.15 -11.15
N LEU A 34 -4.34 -21.36 -10.77
CA LEU A 34 -4.34 -19.91 -10.98
C LEU A 34 -3.17 -19.22 -10.25
N THR A 35 -2.79 -19.69 -9.06
CA THR A 35 -1.61 -19.20 -8.33
C THR A 35 -0.32 -19.49 -9.10
N LYS A 36 -0.22 -20.66 -9.74
CA LYS A 36 0.94 -20.98 -10.57
C LYS A 36 1.00 -20.08 -11.81
N ILE A 37 -0.14 -19.87 -12.47
CA ILE A 37 -0.23 -19.01 -13.67
C ILE A 37 0.15 -17.58 -13.30
N SER A 38 -0.35 -17.03 -12.20
CA SER A 38 -0.06 -15.65 -11.80
C SER A 38 1.42 -15.41 -11.50
N ARG A 39 2.12 -16.43 -11.01
CA ARG A 39 3.54 -16.37 -10.63
C ARG A 39 4.52 -16.75 -11.75
N ASP A 40 4.04 -17.21 -12.91
CA ASP A 40 4.92 -17.69 -13.99
C ASP A 40 5.45 -16.50 -14.84
N PRO A 41 6.77 -16.22 -14.83
CA PRO A 41 7.35 -15.08 -15.56
C PRO A 41 7.30 -15.25 -17.09
N PHE A 42 7.08 -16.47 -17.61
CA PHE A 42 6.95 -16.72 -19.05
C PHE A 42 5.54 -16.41 -19.56
N VAL A 43 4.57 -16.29 -18.64
CA VAL A 43 3.18 -15.92 -18.94
C VAL A 43 3.09 -14.40 -19.09
N LYS A 44 2.40 -13.96 -20.14
CA LYS A 44 2.13 -12.54 -20.40
C LYS A 44 1.40 -11.95 -19.21
N LEU A 45 1.80 -10.74 -18.86
CA LEU A 45 1.30 -10.11 -17.66
C LEU A 45 -0.23 -10.00 -17.62
N GLY A 46 -0.89 -9.63 -18.72
CA GLY A 46 -2.36 -9.55 -18.77
C GLY A 46 -3.07 -10.86 -18.37
N ILE A 47 -2.45 -12.02 -18.61
CA ILE A 47 -2.99 -13.33 -18.22
C ILE A 47 -2.73 -13.60 -16.73
N ARG A 48 -1.51 -13.33 -16.26
CA ARG A 48 -1.13 -13.43 -14.83
C ARG A 48 -2.07 -12.59 -13.97
N ASN A 49 -2.31 -11.38 -14.44
CA ASN A 49 -3.26 -10.42 -13.92
C ASN A 49 -4.67 -11.04 -13.85
N ARG A 50 -5.22 -11.50 -14.98
CA ARG A 50 -6.55 -12.13 -14.99
C ARG A 50 -6.67 -13.30 -14.00
N ALA A 51 -5.61 -14.09 -13.81
CA ALA A 51 -5.60 -15.17 -12.81
C ALA A 51 -5.72 -14.62 -11.37
N LEU A 52 -5.02 -13.53 -11.03
CA LEU A 52 -5.14 -12.86 -9.73
C LEU A 52 -6.52 -12.27 -9.49
N GLU A 53 -7.18 -11.73 -10.51
CA GLU A 53 -8.57 -11.23 -10.39
C GLU A 53 -9.52 -12.33 -9.94
N ILE A 54 -9.41 -13.49 -10.60
CA ILE A 54 -10.25 -14.64 -10.32
C ILE A 54 -9.98 -15.15 -8.89
N LEU A 55 -8.71 -15.21 -8.49
CA LEU A 55 -8.31 -15.56 -7.13
C LEU A 55 -8.86 -14.54 -6.11
N GLY A 56 -8.78 -13.24 -6.40
CA GLY A 56 -9.26 -12.13 -5.57
C GLY A 56 -10.73 -12.27 -5.18
N LYS A 57 -11.54 -12.67 -6.16
CA LYS A 57 -12.99 -12.89 -5.99
C LYS A 57 -13.30 -14.15 -5.19
N LYS A 58 -12.36 -15.10 -5.07
CA LYS A 58 -12.54 -16.37 -4.36
C LYS A 58 -12.03 -16.32 -2.92
N ASP A 59 -10.77 -15.93 -2.74
CA ASP A 59 -10.09 -15.92 -1.45
C ASP A 59 -9.12 -14.74 -1.38
N PRO A 60 -9.56 -13.61 -0.79
CA PRO A 60 -8.74 -12.41 -0.65
C PRO A 60 -7.40 -12.64 0.08
N SER A 61 -7.31 -13.67 0.93
CA SER A 61 -6.11 -13.93 1.74
C SER A 61 -4.97 -14.57 0.95
N GLN A 62 -5.28 -15.49 0.02
CA GLN A 62 -4.27 -16.14 -0.84
C GLN A 62 -3.73 -15.22 -1.92
N VAL A 63 -4.55 -14.25 -2.29
CA VAL A 63 -4.26 -13.21 -3.27
C VAL A 63 -3.19 -12.27 -2.73
N ALA A 64 -3.18 -12.01 -1.42
CA ALA A 64 -2.17 -11.20 -0.77
C ALA A 64 -0.75 -11.73 -0.87
N SER A 65 -0.54 -13.01 -0.57
CA SER A 65 0.79 -13.61 -0.70
C SER A 65 1.27 -13.62 -2.15
N ALA A 66 0.39 -13.93 -3.11
CA ALA A 66 0.76 -13.89 -4.53
C ALA A 66 1.03 -12.46 -5.03
N PHE A 67 0.24 -11.46 -4.63
CA PHE A 67 0.49 -10.06 -4.97
C PHE A 67 1.77 -9.53 -4.34
N ALA A 68 2.06 -9.89 -3.08
CA ALA A 68 3.31 -9.52 -2.41
C ALA A 68 4.55 -9.99 -3.20
N GLU A 69 4.53 -11.24 -3.68
CA GLU A 69 5.61 -11.79 -4.52
C GLU A 69 5.74 -11.05 -5.85
N LEU A 70 4.63 -10.62 -6.45
CA LEU A 70 4.60 -9.93 -7.75
C LEU A 70 5.03 -8.46 -7.68
N LEU A 71 4.78 -7.79 -6.55
CA LEU A 71 5.20 -6.40 -6.32
C LEU A 71 6.68 -6.29 -5.92
N GLY A 72 7.30 -7.40 -5.49
CA GLY A 72 8.73 -7.48 -5.19
C GLY A 72 9.64 -7.52 -6.43
N ASP A 73 9.08 -7.75 -7.62
CA ASP A 73 9.81 -7.80 -8.89
C ASP A 73 9.81 -6.41 -9.58
N PRO A 74 10.98 -5.73 -9.69
CA PRO A 74 11.10 -4.41 -10.30
C PRO A 74 10.64 -4.33 -11.76
N GLU A 75 10.73 -5.43 -12.53
CA GLU A 75 10.35 -5.44 -13.96
C GLU A 75 8.83 -5.46 -14.14
N THR A 76 8.08 -6.01 -13.19
CA THR A 76 6.62 -6.11 -13.26
C THR A 76 5.90 -5.05 -12.42
N ASN A 77 6.65 -4.20 -11.71
CA ASN A 77 6.16 -3.34 -10.63
C ASN A 77 5.09 -2.32 -11.06
N ILE A 78 5.15 -1.78 -12.29
CA ILE A 78 4.19 -0.76 -12.77
C ILE A 78 2.87 -1.39 -13.26
N GLU A 79 2.95 -2.45 -14.04
CA GLU A 79 1.75 -3.04 -14.67
C GLU A 79 1.02 -4.02 -13.73
N VAL A 80 1.72 -4.64 -12.77
CA VAL A 80 1.09 -5.37 -11.65
C VAL A 80 0.38 -4.39 -10.70
N ARG A 81 0.96 -3.20 -10.50
CA ARG A 81 0.39 -2.13 -9.67
C ARG A 81 -0.95 -1.64 -10.21
N ASP A 82 -0.98 -1.15 -11.45
CA ASP A 82 -2.20 -0.57 -12.01
C ASP A 82 -3.31 -1.63 -12.09
N PHE A 83 -2.92 -2.89 -12.31
CA PHE A 83 -3.84 -4.02 -12.31
C PHE A 83 -4.34 -4.41 -10.91
N ALA A 84 -3.51 -4.43 -9.86
CA ALA A 84 -3.96 -4.74 -8.50
C ALA A 84 -5.04 -3.74 -8.03
N LEU A 85 -4.85 -2.46 -8.37
CA LEU A 85 -5.80 -1.38 -8.07
C LEU A 85 -7.09 -1.51 -8.88
N ASP A 86 -6.99 -1.74 -10.19
CA ASP A 86 -8.17 -1.84 -11.06
C ASP A 86 -8.99 -3.11 -10.82
N THR A 87 -8.32 -4.21 -10.48
CA THR A 87 -8.91 -5.54 -10.33
C THR A 87 -9.69 -5.71 -9.05
N MET A 88 -9.31 -4.97 -8.01
CA MET A 88 -9.92 -5.08 -6.70
C MET A 88 -11.04 -4.10 -6.43
N LYS A 89 -11.46 -3.30 -7.43
CA LYS A 89 -12.77 -2.65 -7.39
C LYS A 89 -13.86 -3.69 -7.17
N GLY A 90 -14.28 -3.88 -5.91
CA GLY A 90 -15.35 -4.80 -5.49
C GLY A 90 -14.93 -6.07 -4.72
N VAL A 91 -13.63 -6.35 -4.55
CA VAL A 91 -13.15 -7.24 -3.46
C VAL A 91 -12.86 -6.32 -2.28
N LYS A 92 -13.05 -6.74 -1.02
CA LYS A 92 -12.72 -5.88 0.14
C LYS A 92 -11.23 -5.56 0.15
N GLU A 93 -10.88 -4.48 -0.54
CA GLU A 93 -9.57 -3.88 -0.78
C GLU A 93 -8.76 -3.84 0.51
N GLU A 94 -9.48 -3.60 1.59
CA GLU A 94 -9.04 -3.53 2.97
C GLU A 94 -8.26 -4.76 3.46
N ASN A 95 -8.77 -5.96 3.21
CA ASN A 95 -8.12 -7.20 3.64
C ASN A 95 -6.81 -7.47 2.88
N LEU A 96 -6.75 -7.10 1.59
CA LEU A 96 -5.52 -7.24 0.83
C LEU A 96 -4.48 -6.24 1.31
N ILE A 97 -4.87 -4.98 1.50
CA ILE A 97 -4.01 -3.92 2.05
C ILE A 97 -3.39 -4.40 3.37
N LEU A 98 -4.22 -4.87 4.31
CA LEU A 98 -3.75 -5.36 5.61
C LEU A 98 -2.76 -6.52 5.46
N ALA A 99 -3.08 -7.50 4.61
CA ALA A 99 -2.20 -8.64 4.40
C ALA A 99 -0.88 -8.23 3.72
N LEU A 100 -0.88 -7.26 2.81
CA LEU A 100 0.34 -6.72 2.19
C LEU A 100 1.20 -5.93 3.19
N LEU A 101 0.57 -5.13 4.06
CA LEU A 101 1.25 -4.42 5.16
C LEU A 101 1.90 -5.38 6.15
N GLN A 102 1.25 -6.51 6.45
CA GLN A 102 1.74 -7.53 7.40
C GLN A 102 2.80 -8.46 6.83
N THR A 103 2.68 -8.85 5.55
CA THR A 103 3.45 -9.97 4.98
C THR A 103 4.83 -9.53 4.46
N TYR A 104 4.99 -8.27 4.04
CA TYR A 104 6.23 -7.84 3.40
C TYR A 104 7.16 -7.14 4.39
N ARG A 105 8.24 -7.81 4.81
CA ARG A 105 9.37 -7.19 5.56
C ARG A 105 10.73 -7.60 4.98
N THR A 106 10.76 -7.96 3.69
CA THR A 106 11.94 -8.57 3.05
C THR A 106 12.62 -7.57 2.12
N GLY A 107 13.81 -7.08 2.52
CA GLY A 107 14.57 -6.06 1.79
C GLY A 107 13.96 -4.66 1.95
N LYS A 108 14.69 -3.74 2.59
CA LYS A 108 14.17 -2.40 2.93
C LYS A 108 13.63 -1.63 1.72
N ASP A 109 14.35 -1.61 0.61
CA ASP A 109 13.98 -0.77 -0.55
C ASP A 109 12.75 -1.28 -1.30
N GLN A 110 12.65 -2.60 -1.53
CA GLN A 110 11.48 -3.21 -2.16
C GLN A 110 10.24 -3.06 -1.27
N TYR A 111 10.41 -3.23 0.04
CA TYR A 111 9.34 -3.02 1.01
C TYR A 111 8.78 -1.60 0.96
N TYR A 112 9.64 -0.57 0.91
CA TYR A 112 9.18 0.81 0.87
C TYR A 112 8.51 1.19 -0.43
N ASN A 113 8.92 0.63 -1.57
CA ASN A 113 8.22 0.83 -2.85
C ASN A 113 6.80 0.25 -2.83
N ILE A 114 6.65 -0.95 -2.24
CA ILE A 114 5.34 -1.58 -2.04
C ILE A 114 4.49 -0.73 -1.11
N LEU A 115 5.06 -0.31 0.02
CA LEU A 115 4.36 0.52 1.00
C LEU A 115 3.91 1.85 0.42
N ASN A 116 4.76 2.50 -0.37
CA ASN A 116 4.43 3.73 -1.09
C ASN A 116 3.23 3.53 -2.02
N THR A 117 3.24 2.42 -2.76
CA THR A 117 2.17 2.04 -3.68
C THR A 117 0.88 1.72 -2.95
N LEU A 118 0.97 1.03 -1.81
CA LEU A 118 -0.18 0.75 -0.95
C LEU A 118 -0.79 2.05 -0.46
N LEU A 119 0.01 2.97 0.08
CA LEU A 119 -0.47 4.28 0.53
C LEU A 119 -1.06 5.12 -0.62
N ASP A 120 -0.62 4.95 -1.87
CA ASP A 120 -1.27 5.59 -3.04
C ASP A 120 -2.59 4.93 -3.42
N ALA A 121 -2.65 3.60 -3.30
CA ALA A 121 -3.86 2.81 -3.47
C ALA A 121 -4.92 3.17 -2.43
N LEU A 122 -4.47 3.65 -1.27
CA LEU A 122 -5.33 3.94 -0.17
C LEU A 122 -6.35 5.05 -0.55
N GLY A 123 -7.58 4.72 -0.96
CA GLY A 123 -8.72 5.65 -1.05
C GLY A 123 -9.38 5.97 0.30
N GLU A 124 -10.69 6.29 0.28
CA GLU A 124 -11.50 6.42 1.51
C GLU A 124 -11.78 5.01 2.09
N PHE A 125 -11.35 4.72 3.31
CA PHE A 125 -11.68 3.46 3.99
C PHE A 125 -12.30 3.70 5.36
N ASP A 126 -13.26 2.87 5.70
CA ASP A 126 -13.92 2.83 7.00
C ASP A 126 -13.33 1.77 7.94
N ASP A 127 -12.36 0.95 7.47
CA ASP A 127 -11.77 -0.14 8.28
C ASP A 127 -10.82 0.40 9.39
N PRO A 128 -11.15 0.16 10.67
CA PRO A 128 -10.33 0.60 11.80
C PRO A 128 -8.91 0.00 11.83
N GLU A 129 -8.69 -1.20 11.31
CA GLU A 129 -7.39 -1.87 11.28
C GLU A 129 -6.43 -1.22 10.28
N ILE A 130 -6.94 -0.77 9.13
CA ILE A 130 -6.12 -0.05 8.13
C ILE A 130 -5.69 1.27 8.70
N ARG A 131 -6.63 2.00 9.32
CA ARG A 131 -6.31 3.25 10.02
C ARG A 131 -5.20 3.03 11.04
N ARG A 132 -5.30 2.00 11.90
CA ARG A 132 -4.23 1.68 12.87
C ARG A 132 -2.90 1.37 12.20
N SER A 133 -2.92 0.70 11.05
CA SER A 133 -1.69 0.39 10.31
C SER A 133 -1.05 1.66 9.72
N VAL A 134 -1.86 2.58 9.18
CA VAL A 134 -1.38 3.88 8.67
C VAL A 134 -0.87 4.77 9.82
N GLU A 135 -1.56 4.77 10.96
CA GLU A 135 -1.11 5.43 12.19
C GLU A 135 0.25 4.90 12.66
N GLU A 136 0.45 3.58 12.67
CA GLU A 136 1.73 2.95 13.00
C GLU A 136 2.84 3.43 12.06
N ILE A 137 2.59 3.42 10.74
CA ILE A 137 3.56 3.87 9.74
C ILE A 137 3.91 5.34 9.94
N ALA A 138 2.93 6.21 10.17
CA ALA A 138 3.15 7.65 10.38
C ALA A 138 4.03 7.91 11.61
N MET A 139 3.79 7.19 12.70
CA MET A 139 4.42 7.43 14.00
C MET A 139 5.74 6.70 14.22
N ASN A 140 6.07 5.69 13.41
CA ASN A 140 7.27 4.86 13.61
C ASN A 140 8.49 5.39 12.81
N ASP A 141 9.54 5.80 13.53
CA ASP A 141 10.78 6.37 12.99
C ASP A 141 11.66 5.37 12.21
N GLU A 142 11.34 4.07 12.27
CA GLU A 142 12.02 3.05 11.45
C GLU A 142 11.67 3.16 9.96
N TYR A 143 10.54 3.80 9.63
CA TYR A 143 10.12 4.04 8.25
C TYR A 143 10.83 5.26 7.64
N PRO A 144 11.12 5.24 6.32
CA PRO A 144 11.68 6.38 5.62
C PRO A 144 10.76 7.59 5.71
N LEU A 145 11.37 8.77 5.76
CA LEU A 145 10.66 10.04 5.85
C LEU A 145 9.54 10.17 4.81
N GLU A 146 9.81 9.84 3.55
CA GLU A 146 8.84 9.98 2.45
C GLU A 146 7.58 9.12 2.67
N ILE A 147 7.76 7.91 3.18
CA ILE A 147 6.66 7.00 3.52
C ILE A 147 5.82 7.56 4.67
N ARG A 148 6.49 8.11 5.69
CA ARG A 148 5.81 8.70 6.86
C ARG A 148 5.02 9.95 6.48
N ILE A 149 5.58 10.81 5.64
CA ILE A 149 4.86 11.98 5.09
C ILE A 149 3.59 11.51 4.38
N LYS A 150 3.72 10.51 3.49
CA LYS A 150 2.57 9.98 2.76
C LYS A 150 1.51 9.36 3.68
N ALA A 151 1.92 8.64 4.73
CA ALA A 151 0.99 8.12 5.73
C ALA A 151 0.27 9.24 6.48
N ILE A 152 0.97 10.31 6.88
CA ILE A 152 0.38 11.49 7.54
C ILE A 152 -0.64 12.20 6.63
N ASP A 153 -0.30 12.36 5.35
CA ASP A 153 -1.21 12.96 4.37
C ASP A 153 -2.46 12.09 4.21
N LYS A 154 -2.29 10.75 4.16
CA LYS A 154 -3.40 9.80 4.01
C LYS A 154 -4.37 9.84 5.19
N LEU A 155 -3.89 10.08 6.41
CA LEU A 155 -4.74 10.23 7.59
C LEU A 155 -5.72 11.41 7.48
N SER A 156 -5.45 12.40 6.60
CA SER A 156 -6.39 13.49 6.35
C SER A 156 -7.59 13.08 5.48
N GLU A 157 -7.45 12.04 4.65
CA GLU A 157 -8.51 11.55 3.76
C GLU A 157 -9.55 10.70 4.50
N ILE A 158 -9.18 10.13 5.65
CA ILE A 158 -10.07 9.31 6.51
C ILE A 158 -11.12 10.19 7.24
N SER A 159 -11.02 11.53 7.15
CA SER A 159 -11.98 12.50 7.73
C SER A 159 -12.26 12.32 9.24
N ASP A 160 -11.35 11.67 9.97
CA ASP A 160 -11.47 11.39 11.40
C ASP A 160 -10.51 12.29 12.21
N GLN A 161 -11.06 13.25 12.94
CA GLN A 161 -10.28 14.15 13.79
C GLN A 161 -9.61 13.46 14.99
N SER A 162 -9.97 12.22 15.32
CA SER A 162 -9.35 11.47 16.43
C SER A 162 -7.84 11.21 16.21
N VAL A 163 -7.36 11.32 14.97
CA VAL A 163 -5.93 11.23 14.64
C VAL A 163 -5.13 12.47 15.01
N ILE A 164 -5.78 13.64 15.19
CA ILE A 164 -5.09 14.90 15.46
C ILE A 164 -4.26 14.82 16.75
N PRO A 165 -4.82 14.39 17.91
CA PRO A 165 -4.04 14.20 19.13
C PRO A 165 -2.86 13.23 18.97
N LEU A 166 -2.99 12.20 18.12
CA LEU A 166 -1.93 11.22 17.87
C LEU A 166 -0.73 11.85 17.15
N LEU A 167 -0.95 12.77 16.21
CA LEU A 167 0.10 13.43 15.43
C LEU A 167 0.78 14.58 16.20
N MET A 168 0.12 15.17 17.19
CA MET A 168 0.64 16.30 17.97
C MET A 168 2.06 16.09 18.54
N PRO A 169 2.44 14.93 19.12
CA PRO A 169 3.79 14.69 19.64
C PRO A 169 4.91 14.93 18.62
N ILE A 170 4.67 14.70 17.32
CA ILE A 170 5.64 14.96 16.24
C ILE A 170 6.09 16.43 16.27
N LEU A 171 5.16 17.36 16.57
CA LEU A 171 5.45 18.79 16.61
C LEU A 171 6.35 19.21 17.78
N SER A 172 6.43 18.40 18.84
CA SER A 172 7.30 18.64 20.00
C SER A 172 8.69 18.00 19.84
N ASP A 173 8.90 17.25 18.77
CA ASP A 173 10.16 16.58 18.46
C ASP A 173 10.96 17.41 17.43
N TYR A 174 12.19 17.75 17.81
CA TYR A 174 13.11 18.52 16.98
C TYR A 174 13.63 17.69 15.81
N ASP A 175 13.93 16.41 16.02
CA ASP A 175 14.52 15.55 15.00
C ASP A 175 13.51 15.23 13.88
N GLN A 176 12.22 15.44 14.17
CA GLN A 176 11.09 15.23 13.26
C GLN A 176 10.61 16.52 12.58
N TYR A 177 11.41 17.59 12.56
CA TYR A 177 10.99 18.90 12.01
C TYR A 177 10.45 18.83 10.57
N LYS A 178 10.94 17.87 9.76
CA LYS A 178 10.48 17.66 8.38
C LYS A 178 9.03 17.18 8.29
N LEU A 179 8.50 16.58 9.36
CA LEU A 179 7.11 16.13 9.47
C LEU A 179 6.17 17.21 10.02
N HIS A 180 6.69 18.33 10.54
CA HIS A 180 5.84 19.37 11.14
C HIS A 180 4.87 19.98 10.13
N ALA A 181 5.35 20.29 8.92
CA ALA A 181 4.50 20.85 7.87
C ALA A 181 3.39 19.86 7.42
N PRO A 182 3.71 18.59 7.09
CA PRO A 182 2.70 17.55 6.84
C PRO A 182 1.65 17.43 7.95
N VAL A 183 2.07 17.35 9.22
CA VAL A 183 1.15 17.25 10.36
C VAL A 183 0.22 18.47 10.44
N ILE A 184 0.77 19.68 10.32
CA ILE A 184 -0.04 20.90 10.38
C ILE A 184 -1.04 20.96 9.23
N GLU A 185 -0.65 20.51 8.03
CA GLU A 185 -1.55 20.46 6.88
C GLU A 185 -2.65 19.43 7.06
N THR A 186 -2.34 18.22 7.54
CA THR A 186 -3.33 17.21 7.91
C THR A 186 -4.34 17.75 8.92
N VAL A 187 -3.89 18.49 9.93
CA VAL A 187 -4.80 19.12 10.92
C VAL A 187 -5.72 20.17 10.29
N LYS A 188 -5.24 20.93 9.29
CA LYS A 188 -6.09 21.86 8.54
C LYS A 188 -7.11 21.13 7.66
N ASN A 189 -6.68 20.09 6.95
CA ASN A 189 -7.53 19.29 6.07
C ASN A 189 -8.66 18.63 6.85
N LEU A 190 -8.39 18.18 8.08
CA LEU A 190 -9.40 17.64 9.00
C LEU A 190 -10.27 18.73 9.66
N GLY A 191 -10.04 20.01 9.37
CA GLY A 191 -10.79 21.13 9.95
C GLY A 191 -10.47 21.46 11.41
N GLY A 192 -9.46 20.82 12.01
CA GLY A 192 -9.09 20.99 13.42
C GLY A 192 -8.17 22.18 13.71
N TYR A 193 -7.68 22.89 12.69
CA TYR A 193 -6.63 23.90 12.89
C TYR A 193 -6.96 24.98 13.92
N GLU A 194 -8.17 25.55 13.91
CA GLU A 194 -8.50 26.62 14.87
C GLU A 194 -8.63 26.11 16.31
N GLU A 195 -9.07 24.86 16.51
CA GLU A 195 -9.11 24.22 17.83
C GLU A 195 -7.69 23.95 18.37
N TYR A 196 -6.82 23.40 17.53
CA TYR A 196 -5.47 22.97 17.93
C TYR A 196 -4.40 24.05 17.76
N LYS A 197 -4.75 25.25 17.29
CA LYS A 197 -3.81 26.34 16.95
C LYS A 197 -2.81 26.70 18.04
N GLN A 198 -3.29 26.82 19.28
CA GLN A 198 -2.43 27.18 20.41
C GLN A 198 -1.48 26.02 20.78
N GLU A 199 -1.98 24.79 20.69
CA GLU A 199 -1.19 23.59 20.93
C GLU A 199 -0.10 23.42 19.87
N ILE A 200 -0.44 23.59 18.59
CA ILE A 200 0.53 23.57 17.47
C ILE A 200 1.65 24.57 17.72
N LYS A 201 1.31 25.83 18.08
CA LYS A 201 2.31 26.86 18.39
C LYS A 201 3.19 26.49 19.58
N ARG A 202 2.60 25.97 20.65
CA ARG A 202 3.32 25.57 21.85
C ARG A 202 4.31 24.44 21.54
N ARG A 203 3.86 23.39 20.85
CA ARG A 203 4.68 22.22 20.54
C ARG A 203 5.81 22.52 19.56
N THR A 204 5.50 23.25 18.48
CA THR A 204 6.54 23.70 17.54
C THR A 204 7.58 24.58 18.24
N PHE A 205 7.18 25.42 19.19
CA PHE A 205 8.11 26.19 20.02
C PHE A 205 8.98 25.30 20.93
N GLU A 206 8.42 24.26 21.55
CA GLU A 206 9.19 23.27 22.35
C GLU A 206 10.28 22.59 21.51
N ALA A 207 9.97 22.19 20.28
CA ALA A 207 10.95 21.61 19.36
C ALA A 207 12.08 22.61 19.04
N HIS A 208 11.74 23.88 18.80
CA HIS A 208 12.76 24.93 18.55
C HIS A 208 13.63 25.21 19.79
N GLN A 209 13.07 25.19 21.00
CA GLN A 209 13.87 25.38 22.22
C GLN A 209 14.90 24.26 22.40
N LYS A 210 14.50 23.00 22.16
CA LYS A 210 15.41 21.86 22.20
C LYS A 210 16.55 22.02 21.19
N ALA A 211 16.25 22.49 19.97
CA ALA A 211 17.25 22.78 18.95
C ALA A 211 18.33 23.76 19.42
N VAL A 212 17.92 24.83 20.11
CA VAL A 212 18.83 25.86 20.61
C VAL A 212 19.73 25.29 21.71
N SER A 213 19.16 24.51 22.64
CA SER A 213 19.92 23.91 23.75
C SER A 213 20.93 22.83 23.35
N ILE A 214 20.78 22.21 22.17
CA ILE A 214 21.72 21.20 21.65
C ILE A 214 22.93 21.87 20.96
N ASN A 215 22.79 23.13 20.53
CA ASN A 215 23.82 23.88 19.81
C ASN A 215 24.67 24.80 20.73
N GLU A 216 24.46 24.76 22.05
CA GLU A 216 25.27 25.40 23.09
C GLU A 216 26.22 24.41 23.76
#